data_AF-A0A971A5B6-F1
#
_entry.id   AF-A0A971A5B6-F1
#
_cell.length_a   1.000
_cell.length_b   1.000
_cell.length_c   1.000
_cell.angle_alpha   90.00
_cell.angle_beta   90.00
_cell.angle_gamma   90.00
#
_symmetry.space_group_name_H-M   'P 1'
#
loop_
_entity.id
_entity.type
_entity.pdbx_description
1 polymer ?
#
loop_
_entity_poly.entity_id
_entity_poly.type
_entity_poly.pdbx_seq_one_letter_code
_entity_poly.pdbx_strand_id
1 'polypeptide(L)'
;MKKLMILIAVTSLLCGLAFANGNGAQKVDLYVSDNGAPVEPVVGWVIFNVNAEGIVIAQVHINKGEEGTYDARLNRGTDDSFDASVDVQPITVNKAGKGNAHLSGGLETSTQARLNILPEGATNQPNQIYTTGWVDL
;
A
#
# COMPACT_ATOMS: atom_id res chain seq x y z
N MET A 1 -36.63 -13.47 -28.64
CA MET A 1 -36.16 -12.07 -28.61
C MET A 1 -35.83 -11.57 -27.20
N LYS A 2 -36.74 -11.64 -26.21
CA LYS A 2 -36.47 -11.18 -24.82
C LYS A 2 -35.24 -11.84 -24.16
N LYS A 3 -35.05 -13.15 -24.34
CA LYS A 3 -33.90 -13.90 -23.76
C LYS A 3 -32.54 -13.48 -24.35
N LEU A 4 -32.52 -13.06 -25.63
CA LEU A 4 -31.29 -12.62 -26.30
C LEU A 4 -30.87 -11.22 -25.83
N MET A 5 -31.83 -10.32 -25.61
CA MET A 5 -31.56 -8.98 -25.08
C MET A 5 -31.03 -9.02 -23.64
N ILE A 6 -31.56 -9.93 -22.81
CA ILE A 6 -31.06 -10.15 -21.44
C ILE A 6 -29.63 -10.66 -21.47
N LEU A 7 -29.32 -11.60 -22.37
CA LEU A 7 -27.97 -12.14 -22.51
C LEU A 7 -26.96 -11.05 -22.89
N ILE A 8 -27.29 -10.22 -23.88
CA ILE A 8 -26.42 -9.11 -24.31
C ILE A 8 -26.20 -8.10 -23.18
N ALA A 9 -27.25 -7.74 -22.43
CA ALA A 9 -27.14 -6.81 -21.31
C ALA A 9 -26.24 -7.35 -20.18
N VAL A 10 -26.38 -8.63 -19.83
CA VAL A 10 -25.56 -9.28 -18.80
C VAL A 10 -24.11 -9.40 -19.26
N THR A 11 -23.87 -9.76 -20.53
CA THR A 11 -22.51 -9.83 -21.08
C THR A 11 -21.86 -8.46 -21.14
N SER A 12 -22.57 -7.39 -21.55
CA SER A 12 -22.01 -6.03 -21.53
C SER A 12 -21.72 -5.52 -20.13
N LEU A 13 -22.52 -5.91 -19.12
CA LEU A 13 -22.28 -5.54 -17.73
C LEU A 13 -21.06 -6.28 -17.16
N LEU A 14 -20.95 -7.59 -17.43
CA LEU A 14 -19.82 -8.42 -17.01
C LEU A 14 -18.52 -8.01 -17.71
N CYS A 15 -18.57 -7.66 -19.00
CA CYS A 15 -17.42 -7.09 -19.70
C CYS A 15 -17.06 -5.71 -19.15
N GLY A 16 -18.03 -4.85 -18.85
CA GLY A 16 -17.78 -3.55 -18.22
C GLY A 16 -17.10 -3.66 -16.86
N LEU A 17 -17.44 -4.68 -16.07
CA LEU A 17 -16.78 -5.02 -14.80
C LEU A 17 -15.36 -5.59 -15.00
N ALA A 18 -15.14 -6.37 -16.06
CA ALA A 18 -13.83 -6.94 -16.38
C ALA A 18 -12.86 -5.94 -17.06
N PHE A 19 -13.37 -4.91 -17.73
CA PHE A 19 -12.57 -3.83 -18.33
C PHE A 19 -12.33 -2.64 -17.38
N ALA A 20 -12.94 -2.64 -16.19
CA ALA A 20 -12.60 -1.72 -15.09
C ALA A 20 -11.30 -2.18 -14.41
N ASN A 21 -10.23 -2.21 -15.21
CA ASN A 21 -8.91 -2.82 -15.01
C ASN A 21 -8.07 -2.28 -13.83
N GLY A 22 -8.69 -1.81 -12.75
CA GLY A 22 -7.98 -1.54 -11.50
C GLY A 22 -8.03 -2.77 -10.62
N ASN A 23 -6.88 -3.32 -10.23
CA ASN A 23 -6.78 -4.16 -9.03
C ASN A 23 -7.11 -3.26 -7.82
N GLY A 24 -8.40 -3.00 -7.63
CA GLY A 24 -8.90 -2.08 -6.61
C GLY A 24 -8.29 -2.39 -5.24
N ALA A 25 -8.08 -1.34 -4.44
CA ALA A 25 -7.56 -1.36 -3.07
C ALA A 25 -6.96 -2.71 -2.58
N GLN A 26 -5.64 -2.89 -2.70
CA GLN A 26 -4.95 -4.05 -2.19
C GLN A 26 -4.60 -3.88 -0.70
N LYS A 27 -5.09 -4.79 0.14
CA LYS A 27 -4.64 -4.90 1.53
C LYS A 27 -3.43 -5.84 1.62
N VAL A 28 -2.37 -5.39 2.27
CA VAL A 28 -1.12 -6.15 2.46
C VAL A 28 -0.71 -6.09 3.93
N ASP A 29 -0.19 -7.21 4.45
CA ASP A 29 0.31 -7.28 5.81
C ASP A 29 1.65 -6.54 5.96
N LEU A 30 1.87 -5.96 7.15
CA LEU A 30 3.12 -5.31 7.53
C LEU A 30 3.97 -6.25 8.37
N TYR A 31 5.26 -6.35 8.03
CA TYR A 31 6.21 -7.22 8.71
C TYR A 31 7.36 -6.41 9.29
N VAL A 32 7.94 -6.90 10.39
CA VAL A 32 9.26 -6.44 10.83
C VAL A 32 10.32 -7.10 9.95
N SER A 33 11.25 -6.30 9.43
CA SER A 33 12.40 -6.75 8.65
C SER A 33 13.68 -6.64 9.46
N ASP A 34 14.52 -7.65 9.33
CA ASP A 34 15.96 -7.52 9.53
C ASP A 34 16.64 -7.56 8.16
N ASN A 35 17.26 -6.44 7.76
CA ASN A 35 17.88 -6.26 6.44
C ASN A 35 16.99 -6.63 5.23
N GLY A 36 15.70 -6.30 5.27
CA GLY A 36 14.77 -6.50 4.15
C GLY A 36 14.19 -7.91 4.04
N ALA A 37 14.51 -8.82 4.97
CA ALA A 37 13.86 -10.12 5.11
C ALA A 37 12.82 -10.08 6.25
N PRO A 38 11.61 -10.64 6.07
CA PRO A 38 10.58 -10.60 7.09
C PRO A 38 10.94 -11.57 8.22
N VAL A 39 10.88 -11.10 9.48
CA VAL A 39 11.32 -11.87 10.66
C VAL A 39 10.15 -12.45 11.46
N GLU A 40 8.90 -12.11 11.12
CA GLU A 40 7.68 -12.34 11.92
C GLU A 40 7.76 -11.69 13.33
N PRO A 41 6.65 -11.18 13.90
CA PRO A 41 5.26 -11.33 13.50
C PRO A 41 4.75 -10.25 12.51
N VAL A 42 3.57 -10.48 11.93
CA VAL A 42 2.72 -9.41 11.35
C VAL A 42 2.42 -8.36 12.42
N VAL A 43 2.77 -7.10 12.14
CA VAL A 43 2.65 -5.96 13.07
C VAL A 43 1.55 -4.98 12.70
N GLY A 44 0.89 -5.19 11.56
CA GLY A 44 -0.14 -4.29 11.04
C GLY A 44 -0.54 -4.65 9.62
N TRP A 45 -1.21 -3.71 8.96
CA TRP A 45 -1.59 -3.82 7.56
C TRP A 45 -1.52 -2.45 6.89
N VAL A 46 -1.37 -2.46 5.57
CA VAL A 46 -1.55 -1.29 4.71
C VAL A 46 -2.61 -1.61 3.67
N ILE A 47 -3.38 -0.61 3.26
CA ILE A 47 -4.20 -0.67 2.05
C ILE A 47 -3.56 0.27 1.04
N PHE A 48 -3.04 -0.30 -0.05
CA PHE A 48 -2.65 0.46 -1.23
C PHE A 48 -3.84 0.60 -2.15
N ASN A 49 -4.11 1.82 -2.61
CA ASN A 49 -5.18 2.10 -3.56
C ASN A 49 -4.72 3.16 -4.56
N VAL A 50 -5.45 3.31 -5.65
CA VAL A 50 -5.24 4.34 -6.65
C VAL A 50 -6.47 5.24 -6.70
N ASN A 51 -6.30 6.56 -6.67
CA ASN A 51 -7.42 7.49 -6.82
C ASN A 51 -7.76 7.72 -8.31
N ALA A 52 -8.82 8.48 -8.59
CA ALA A 52 -9.25 8.76 -9.98
C ALA A 52 -8.21 9.54 -10.82
N GLU A 53 -7.17 10.09 -10.19
CA GLU A 53 -6.09 10.86 -10.82
C GLU A 53 -4.83 10.00 -11.02
N GLY A 54 -4.87 8.69 -10.74
CA GLY A 54 -3.71 7.80 -10.86
C GLY A 54 -2.70 7.93 -9.71
N ILE A 55 -3.10 8.53 -8.58
CA ILE A 55 -2.23 8.70 -7.40
C ILE A 55 -2.36 7.49 -6.48
N VAL A 56 -1.21 6.91 -6.10
CA VAL A 56 -1.16 5.85 -5.10
C VAL A 56 -1.40 6.43 -3.71
N ILE A 57 -2.33 5.82 -2.98
CA ILE A 57 -2.69 6.11 -1.60
C ILE A 57 -2.36 4.88 -0.76
N ALA A 58 -1.62 5.06 0.34
CA ALA A 58 -1.35 4.04 1.34
C ALA A 58 -2.03 4.41 2.66
N GLN A 59 -2.99 3.60 3.09
CA GLN A 59 -3.61 3.69 4.41
C GLN A 59 -2.97 2.68 5.35
N VAL A 60 -2.26 3.18 6.35
CA VAL A 60 -1.40 2.36 7.21
C VAL A 60 -2.06 2.18 8.57
N HIS A 61 -2.08 0.95 9.06
CA HIS A 61 -2.52 0.60 10.41
C HIS A 61 -1.50 -0.30 11.09
N ILE A 62 -0.96 0.14 12.21
CA ILE A 62 -0.04 -0.63 13.05
C ILE A 62 -0.85 -1.20 14.22
N ASN A 63 -0.86 -2.52 14.35
CA ASN A 63 -1.54 -3.26 15.42
C ASN A 63 -0.65 -3.47 16.64
N LYS A 64 0.66 -3.59 16.42
CA LYS A 64 1.64 -3.93 17.45
C LYS A 64 3.02 -3.38 17.06
N GLY A 65 3.34 -2.20 17.57
CA GLY A 65 4.68 -1.60 17.47
C GLY A 65 5.19 -1.16 18.85
N GLU A 66 6.47 -0.83 18.92
CA GLU A 66 7.03 -0.16 20.10
C GLU A 66 6.48 1.28 20.19
N GLU A 67 6.40 1.83 21.40
CA GLU A 67 5.94 3.21 21.59
C GLU A 67 6.97 4.19 21.03
N GLY A 68 6.53 5.13 20.18
CA GLY A 68 7.44 6.08 19.54
C GLY A 68 6.84 6.78 18.32
N THR A 69 7.65 7.67 17.74
CA THR A 69 7.37 8.32 16.45
C THR A 69 8.18 7.64 15.35
N TYR A 70 7.52 7.35 14.24
CA TYR A 70 8.08 6.68 13.09
C TYR A 70 7.81 7.48 11.82
N ASP A 71 8.76 7.51 10.91
CA ASP A 71 8.58 7.97 9.54
C ASP A 71 7.99 6.85 8.69
N ALA A 72 6.73 6.97 8.28
CA ALA A 72 6.18 6.17 7.20
C ALA A 72 6.57 6.77 5.86
N ARG A 73 7.09 5.94 4.97
CA ARG A 73 7.73 6.32 3.72
C ARG A 73 7.12 5.49 2.60
N LEU A 74 6.37 6.15 1.73
CA LEU A 74 5.79 5.51 0.55
C LEU A 74 6.78 5.64 -0.61
N ASN A 75 7.36 4.52 -1.02
CA ASN A 75 8.23 4.41 -2.18
C ASN A 75 7.45 3.73 -3.32
N ARG A 76 7.78 4.08 -4.56
CA ARG A 76 7.18 3.49 -5.76
C ARG A 76 8.24 2.82 -6.59
N GLY A 77 7.90 1.75 -7.32
CA GLY A 77 8.89 1.05 -8.13
C GLY A 77 8.40 0.56 -9.48
N THR A 78 9.37 0.25 -10.33
CA THR A 78 9.19 -0.54 -11.56
C THR A 78 10.02 -1.80 -11.37
N ASP A 79 9.37 -2.95 -11.17
CA ASP A 79 9.87 -4.34 -11.08
C ASP A 79 11.16 -4.63 -10.28
N ASP A 80 12.24 -3.87 -10.43
CA ASP A 80 13.52 -4.00 -9.73
C ASP A 80 14.12 -2.68 -9.19
N SER A 81 13.50 -1.52 -9.40
CA SER A 81 13.98 -0.22 -8.88
C SER A 81 12.87 0.57 -8.19
N PHE A 82 13.17 1.14 -7.02
CA PHE A 82 12.27 2.04 -6.30
C PHE A 82 12.76 3.48 -6.45
N ASP A 83 11.90 4.36 -6.94
CA ASP A 83 12.20 5.77 -7.16
C ASP A 83 12.08 6.55 -5.84
N ALA A 84 13.01 7.49 -5.63
CA ALA A 84 13.25 8.17 -4.36
C ALA A 84 12.25 9.31 -4.07
N SER A 85 11.12 9.37 -4.77
CA SER A 85 10.02 10.26 -4.39
C SER A 85 9.36 9.70 -3.13
N VAL A 86 9.94 10.00 -1.98
CA VAL A 86 9.47 9.52 -0.70
C VAL A 86 8.49 10.53 -0.14
N ASP A 87 7.19 10.24 -0.24
CA ASP A 87 6.23 10.91 0.63
C ASP A 87 6.41 10.35 2.03
N VAL A 88 6.84 11.22 2.95
CA VAL A 88 7.10 10.89 4.34
C VAL A 88 5.98 11.45 5.21
N GLN A 89 5.39 10.62 6.05
CA GLN A 89 4.43 11.06 7.05
C GLN A 89 4.79 10.48 8.42
N PRO A 90 4.82 11.28 9.49
CA PRO A 90 5.04 10.77 10.83
C PRO A 90 3.82 9.94 11.30
N ILE A 91 4.09 8.80 11.93
CA ILE A 91 3.14 7.97 12.67
C ILE A 91 3.57 7.96 14.13
N THR A 92 2.62 8.16 15.03
CA THR A 92 2.82 7.92 16.46
C THR A 92 2.18 6.59 16.86
N VAL A 93 2.96 5.72 17.48
CA VAL A 93 2.51 4.47 18.11
C VAL A 93 2.53 4.65 19.61
N ASN A 94 1.45 4.25 20.30
CA ASN A 94 1.30 4.40 21.75
C ASN A 94 1.30 3.06 22.50
N LYS A 95 1.16 3.08 23.84
CA LYS A 95 1.11 1.89 24.71
C LYS A 95 0.05 0.84 24.35
N ALA A 96 -1.01 1.22 23.64
CA ALA A 96 -2.00 0.27 23.13
C ALA A 96 -1.53 -0.45 21.85
N GLY A 97 -0.31 -0.17 21.36
CA GLY A 97 0.31 -0.75 20.17
C GLY A 97 -0.25 -0.19 18.86
N LYS A 98 -1.07 0.86 18.91
CA LYS A 98 -1.83 1.36 17.75
C LYS A 98 -1.25 2.65 17.21
N GLY A 99 -1.02 2.69 15.89
CA GLY A 99 -0.65 3.88 15.12
C GLY A 99 -1.26 3.84 13.72
N ASN A 100 -1.61 4.99 13.16
CA ASN A 100 -2.21 5.10 11.81
C ASN A 100 -1.55 6.23 11.01
N ALA A 101 -1.49 6.06 9.68
CA ALA A 101 -1.17 7.14 8.74
C ALA A 101 -1.95 7.01 7.44
N HIS A 102 -2.01 8.13 6.72
CA HIS A 102 -2.57 8.23 5.39
C HIS A 102 -1.58 8.95 4.49
N LEU A 103 -0.88 8.18 3.67
CA LEU A 103 0.12 8.69 2.75
C LEU A 103 -0.46 8.68 1.34
N SER A 104 -0.19 9.72 0.57
CA SER A 104 -0.51 9.78 -0.85
C SER A 104 0.72 10.25 -1.60
N GLY A 105 1.07 9.58 -2.69
CA GLY A 105 2.17 10.00 -3.55
C GLY A 105 1.81 10.00 -5.03
N GLY A 106 2.01 11.15 -5.68
CA GLY A 106 1.56 11.40 -7.06
C GLY A 106 2.59 11.04 -8.13
N LEU A 107 2.24 10.13 -9.06
CA LEU A 107 2.89 9.81 -10.35
C LEU A 107 1.96 8.85 -11.13
N GLU A 108 1.92 8.98 -12.45
CA GLU A 108 0.84 8.46 -13.32
C GLU A 108 1.05 7.03 -13.89
N THR A 109 2.13 6.29 -13.59
CA THR A 109 2.45 5.05 -14.36
C THR A 109 3.14 3.85 -13.66
N SER A 110 3.18 3.73 -12.32
CA SER A 110 3.80 2.55 -11.64
C SER A 110 2.80 1.48 -11.17
N THR A 111 3.12 0.19 -11.37
CA THR A 111 2.34 -0.98 -10.91
C THR A 111 2.71 -1.49 -9.51
N GLN A 112 3.75 -0.94 -8.88
CA GLN A 112 4.24 -1.38 -7.56
C GLN A 112 4.39 -0.23 -6.55
N ALA A 113 3.99 -0.51 -5.32
CA ALA A 113 4.18 0.34 -4.16
C ALA A 113 4.90 -0.41 -3.02
N ARG A 114 5.82 0.28 -2.35
CA ARG A 114 6.48 -0.21 -1.14
C ARG A 114 6.27 0.80 -0.01
N LEU A 115 5.91 0.30 1.16
CA LEU A 115 5.87 1.10 2.37
C LEU A 115 7.02 0.67 3.28
N ASN A 116 7.81 1.65 3.71
CA ASN A 116 8.80 1.47 4.78
C ASN A 116 8.39 2.36 5.97
N ILE A 117 8.51 1.84 7.18
CA ILE A 117 8.25 2.57 8.41
C ILE A 117 9.49 2.43 9.30
N LEU A 118 10.08 3.56 9.63
CA LEU A 118 11.38 3.68 10.28
C LEU A 118 11.25 4.57 11.53
N PRO A 119 12.08 4.39 12.57
CA PRO A 119 12.19 5.41 13.61
C PRO A 119 12.46 6.80 12.99
N GLU A 120 11.88 7.84 13.57
CA GLU A 120 12.03 9.22 13.08
C GLU A 120 13.51 9.58 12.86
N GLY A 121 13.83 10.11 11.67
CA GLY A 121 15.20 10.53 11.33
C GLY A 121 16.16 9.40 10.98
N ALA A 122 15.72 8.14 11.00
CA ALA A 122 16.57 7.02 10.60
C ALA A 122 16.71 6.91 9.07
N THR A 123 17.91 6.56 8.60
CA THR A 123 18.17 6.14 7.23
C THR A 123 18.76 4.74 7.27
N ASN A 124 17.99 3.73 6.86
CA ASN A 124 18.36 2.30 6.81
C ASN A 124 18.87 1.71 8.14
N GLN A 125 18.00 1.00 8.87
CA GLN A 125 18.35 0.28 10.11
C GLN A 125 17.93 -1.19 10.04
N PRO A 126 18.51 -2.09 10.86
CA PRO A 126 17.82 -3.34 11.24
C PRO A 126 16.51 -3.01 11.99
N ASN A 127 15.50 -3.90 11.93
CA ASN A 127 14.17 -3.76 12.55
C ASN A 127 13.25 -2.68 11.95
N GLN A 128 13.23 -2.52 10.63
CA GLN A 128 12.25 -1.67 9.94
C GLN A 128 10.91 -2.39 9.80
N ILE A 129 9.79 -1.69 9.87
CA ILE A 129 8.50 -2.28 9.46
C ILE A 129 8.33 -2.00 7.97
N TYR A 130 8.02 -3.01 7.18
CA TYR A 130 7.91 -2.85 5.73
C TYR A 130 6.89 -3.78 5.09
N THR A 131 6.48 -3.43 3.88
CA THR A 131 5.74 -4.31 2.99
C THR A 131 5.81 -3.82 1.54
N THR A 132 5.49 -4.70 0.59
CA THR A 132 5.40 -4.38 -0.83
C THR A 132 4.05 -4.86 -1.35
N GLY A 133 3.36 -4.01 -2.09
CA GLY A 133 2.08 -4.29 -2.75
C GLY A 133 2.12 -3.95 -4.23
N TRP A 134 1.24 -4.58 -4.98
CA TRP A 134 0.98 -4.33 -6.39
C TRP A 134 -0.33 -3.56 -6.51
N VAL A 135 -0.27 -2.39 -7.13
CA VAL A 135 -1.44 -1.56 -7.42
C VAL A 135 -1.43 -1.24 -8.90
N ASP A 136 -2.45 -1.70 -9.61
CA ASP A 136 -2.61 -1.37 -11.03
C ASP A 136 -3.23 0.02 -11.16
N LEU A 137 -2.59 0.87 -11.98
CA LEU A 137 -3.07 2.21 -12.37
C LEU A 137 -4.01 2.14 -13.58
#